data_AF-A0A835L0N7-F1
#
_entry.id   AF-A0A835L0N7-F1
#
_cell.length_a   1.000
_cell.length_b   1.000
_cell.length_c   1.000
_cell.angle_alpha   90.00
_cell.angle_beta   90.00
_cell.angle_gamma   90.00
#
_symmetry.space_group_name_H-M   'P 1'
#
loop_
_entity.id
_entity.type
_entity.pdbx_description
1 polymer ?
#
loop_
_entity_poly.entity_id
_entity_poly.type
_entity_poly.pdbx_seq_one_letter_code
_entity_poly.pdbx_strand_id
1 'polypeptide(L)'
;MRGQGQVQSCSGVQCRCVRRYLFLNAIANQLRYPNSHTHYFSCCLLYLFAEANSEAVQEQITRMLLERLIVNRPHPWGLLITFIELIKNPIYKFWSHEFVHCAPEIEK
;
A
#
# COMPACT_ATOMS: atom_id res chain seq x y z
N MET A 1 30.92 0.16 1.02
CA MET A 1 29.97 1.25 1.32
C MET A 1 28.54 0.81 0.98
N ARG A 2 28.01 -0.23 1.63
CA ARG A 2 26.59 -0.63 1.54
C ARG A 2 25.92 -0.18 2.84
N GLY A 3 25.21 0.94 2.80
CA GLY A 3 24.31 1.34 3.88
C GLY A 3 22.95 0.68 3.68
N GLN A 4 22.77 -0.52 4.23
CA GLN A 4 21.44 -1.06 4.51
C GLN A 4 21.27 -1.06 6.02
N GLY A 5 20.85 0.09 6.55
CA GLY A 5 20.36 0.21 7.91
C GLY A 5 18.86 0.02 7.91
N GLN A 6 18.40 -1.14 8.38
CA GLN A 6 17.46 -1.30 9.48
C GLN A 6 16.84 -2.70 9.44
N VAL A 7 17.43 -3.55 10.28
CA VAL A 7 16.78 -4.72 10.87
C VAL A 7 15.71 -4.19 11.83
N GLN A 8 14.43 -4.40 11.54
CA GLN A 8 13.39 -4.36 12.56
C GLN A 8 13.00 -5.79 12.92
N SER A 9 13.45 -6.18 14.12
CA SER A 9 13.09 -7.38 14.85
C SER A 9 11.72 -7.16 15.53
N CYS A 10 10.81 -8.15 15.46
CA CYS A 10 9.81 -8.49 16.50
C CYS A 10 8.92 -9.68 16.09
N SER A 11 8.99 -10.74 16.90
CA SER A 11 7.88 -11.59 17.40
C SER A 11 7.01 -12.41 16.42
N GLY A 12 7.36 -13.70 16.26
CA GLY A 12 6.47 -14.87 16.39
C GLY A 12 5.24 -15.10 15.48
N VAL A 13 4.67 -14.08 14.84
CA VAL A 13 3.43 -14.17 14.01
C VAL A 13 3.73 -13.93 12.51
N GLN A 14 4.99 -13.64 12.19
CA GLN A 14 5.42 -12.95 10.96
C GLN A 14 5.44 -13.80 9.67
N CYS A 15 5.42 -15.15 9.75
CA CYS A 15 5.66 -16.01 8.56
C CYS A 15 4.54 -16.01 7.51
N ARG A 16 3.27 -15.70 7.86
CA ARG A 16 2.21 -15.51 6.84
C ARG A 16 2.18 -14.07 6.29
N CYS A 17 2.57 -13.09 7.09
CA CYS A 17 2.54 -11.66 6.77
C CYS A 17 3.58 -11.29 5.71
N VAL A 18 4.79 -11.84 5.83
CA VAL A 18 5.93 -11.53 4.95
C VAL A 18 5.63 -11.90 3.50
N ARG A 19 5.02 -13.05 3.24
CA ARG A 19 4.69 -13.48 1.86
C ARG A 19 3.68 -12.54 1.18
N ARG A 20 2.67 -12.07 1.93
CA ARG A 20 1.70 -11.09 1.41
C ARG A 20 2.37 -9.76 1.13
N TYR A 21 3.23 -9.31 2.05
CA TYR A 21 4.00 -8.07 1.87
C TYR A 21 4.90 -8.13 0.63
N LEU A 22 5.66 -9.22 0.43
CA LEU A 22 6.49 -9.43 -0.76
C LEU A 22 5.66 -9.44 -2.06
N PHE A 23 4.49 -10.06 -2.04
CA PHE A 23 3.58 -10.09 -3.19
C PHE A 23 3.03 -8.69 -3.53
N LEU A 24 2.53 -7.96 -2.54
CA LEU A 24 2.07 -6.59 -2.72
C LEU A 24 3.22 -5.69 -3.20
N ASN A 25 4.41 -5.86 -2.63
CA ASN A 25 5.61 -5.13 -3.03
C ASN A 25 6.00 -5.42 -4.49
N ALA A 26 5.82 -6.67 -4.96
CA ALA A 26 6.03 -7.03 -6.35
C ALA A 26 4.99 -6.34 -7.28
N ILE A 27 3.73 -6.26 -6.87
CA ILE A 27 2.69 -5.52 -7.60
C ILE A 27 3.05 -4.03 -7.68
N ALA A 28 3.42 -3.42 -6.56
CA ALA A 28 3.73 -2.00 -6.54
C ALA A 28 5.00 -1.65 -7.31
N ASN A 29 5.95 -2.59 -7.51
CA ASN A 29 7.09 -2.38 -8.41
C ASN A 29 6.68 -2.15 -9.87
N GLN A 30 5.46 -2.55 -10.22
CA GLN A 30 4.92 -2.40 -11.55
C GLN A 30 4.13 -1.10 -11.75
N LEU A 31 3.88 -0.36 -10.67
CA LEU A 31 3.28 0.98 -10.69
C LEU A 31 4.37 2.01 -10.98
N ARG A 32 4.63 2.26 -12.26
CA ARG A 32 5.70 3.17 -12.72
C ARG A 32 5.13 4.35 -13.51
N TYR A 33 5.38 4.38 -14.81
CA TYR A 33 4.86 5.38 -15.75
C TYR A 33 3.52 4.90 -16.34
N PRO A 34 2.73 5.78 -16.98
CA PRO A 34 1.51 5.39 -17.69
C PRO A 34 1.84 4.33 -18.74
N ASN A 35 1.36 3.12 -18.48
CA ASN A 35 1.44 1.98 -19.38
C ASN A 35 0.27 1.03 -19.06
N SER A 36 -0.05 0.12 -19.99
CA SER A 36 -1.16 -0.82 -19.83
C SER A 36 -1.01 -1.74 -18.61
N HIS A 37 0.23 -2.09 -18.26
CA HIS A 37 0.55 -2.91 -17.10
C HIS A 37 0.30 -2.15 -15.79
N THR A 38 0.79 -0.92 -15.65
CA THR A 38 0.50 -0.02 -14.52
C THR A 38 -1.00 0.13 -14.32
N HIS A 39 -1.76 0.33 -15.41
CA HIS A 39 -3.22 0.45 -15.33
C HIS A 39 -3.86 -0.85 -14.83
N TYR A 40 -3.48 -2.00 -15.41
CA TYR A 40 -3.98 -3.31 -14.99
C TYR A 40 -3.70 -3.59 -13.50
N PHE A 41 -2.45 -3.39 -13.06
CA PHE A 41 -2.05 -3.61 -11.67
C PHE A 41 -2.68 -2.59 -10.71
N SER A 42 -2.92 -1.35 -11.15
CA SER A 42 -3.67 -0.34 -10.38
C SER A 42 -5.10 -0.80 -10.14
N CYS A 43 -5.83 -1.21 -11.19
CA CYS A 43 -7.19 -1.71 -11.06
C CYS A 43 -7.26 -3.00 -10.22
N CYS A 44 -6.32 -3.93 -10.41
CA CYS A 44 -6.24 -5.15 -9.61
C CYS A 44 -6.01 -4.85 -8.12
N LEU A 45 -5.14 -3.88 -7.79
CA LEU A 45 -4.87 -3.51 -6.40
C LEU A 45 -6.12 -2.90 -5.75
N LEU A 46 -6.82 -2.03 -6.46
CA LEU A 46 -8.06 -1.40 -5.98
C LEU A 46 -9.19 -2.43 -5.82
N TYR A 47 -9.31 -3.37 -6.76
CA TYR A 47 -10.27 -4.47 -6.65
C TYR A 47 -9.95 -5.37 -5.45
N LEU A 48 -8.67 -5.69 -5.22
CA LEU A 48 -8.24 -6.49 -4.08
C LEU A 48 -8.48 -5.78 -2.75
N PHE A 49 -8.41 -4.44 -2.72
CA PHE A 49 -8.79 -3.64 -1.55
C PHE A 49 -10.29 -3.69 -1.28
N ALA A 50 -11.13 -3.64 -2.33
CA ALA A 50 -12.59 -3.72 -2.22
C ALA A 50 -13.07 -5.12 -1.78
N GLU A 51 -12.48 -6.18 -2.31
CA GLU A 51 -12.87 -7.57 -2.01
C GLU A 51 -12.28 -8.07 -0.67
N ALA A 52 -11.29 -7.36 -0.12
CA ALA A 52 -10.66 -7.74 1.14
C ALA A 52 -11.63 -7.53 2.32
N ASN A 53 -12.30 -8.62 2.74
CA ASN A 53 -13.15 -8.64 3.94
C ASN A 53 -12.37 -8.52 5.27
N SER A 54 -11.04 -8.52 5.24
CA SER A 54 -10.20 -8.44 6.44
C SER A 54 -9.47 -7.11 6.48
N GLU A 55 -9.74 -6.33 7.53
CA GLU A 55 -9.13 -5.01 7.75
C GLU A 55 -7.59 -5.09 7.80
N ALA A 56 -7.03 -6.18 8.33
CA ALA A 56 -5.58 -6.40 8.36
C ALA A 56 -4.95 -6.44 6.95
N VAL A 57 -5.69 -6.85 5.91
CA VAL A 57 -5.19 -6.85 4.53
C VAL A 57 -5.27 -5.46 3.94
N GLN A 58 -6.35 -4.73 4.21
CA GLN A 58 -6.53 -3.34 3.79
C GLN A 58 -5.44 -2.44 4.40
N GLU A 59 -5.20 -2.56 5.70
CA GLU A 59 -4.13 -1.86 6.41
C GLU A 59 -2.76 -2.17 5.79
N GLN A 60 -2.47 -3.44 5.46
CA GLN A 60 -1.21 -3.83 4.82
C GLN A 60 -1.00 -3.19 3.44
N ILE A 61 -2.06 -3.08 2.64
CA ILE A 61 -2.01 -2.44 1.32
C ILE A 61 -1.74 -0.94 1.49
N THR A 62 -2.50 -0.27 2.35
CA THR A 62 -2.34 1.16 2.63
C THR A 62 -0.96 1.46 3.20
N ARG A 63 -0.48 0.65 4.14
CA ARG A 63 0.85 0.81 4.73
C ARG A 63 1.95 0.63 3.69
N MET A 64 1.85 -0.35 2.80
CA MET A 64 2.82 -0.52 1.72
C MET A 64 2.84 0.67 0.76
N LEU A 65 1.67 1.22 0.39
CA LEU A 65 1.58 2.42 -0.44
C LEU A 65 2.22 3.62 0.27
N LEU A 66 1.92 3.82 1.56
CA LEU A 66 2.43 4.94 2.36
C LEU A 66 3.94 4.85 2.57
N GLU A 67 4.46 3.68 2.93
CA GLU A 67 5.90 3.43 3.08
C GLU A 67 6.66 3.80 1.80
N ARG A 68 6.11 3.48 0.63
CA ARG A 68 6.72 3.82 -0.67
C ARG A 68 6.65 5.30 -1.00
N LEU A 69 5.59 6.00 -0.57
CA LEU A 69 5.45 7.44 -0.77
C LEU A 69 6.43 8.23 0.11
N ILE A 70 6.68 7.80 1.35
CA ILE A 70 7.61 8.48 2.26
C ILE A 70 9.07 8.28 1.81
N VAL A 71 9.44 7.07 1.37
CA VAL A 71 10.85 6.70 1.11
C VAL A 71 11.35 7.05 -0.30
N ASN A 72 10.53 6.90 -1.35
CA ASN A 72 11.04 6.97 -2.73
C ASN A 72 10.78 8.32 -3.41
N ARG A 73 11.75 9.23 -3.37
CA ARG A 73 11.81 10.40 -4.26
C ARG A 73 12.74 10.07 -5.45
N PRO A 74 12.36 10.35 -6.73
CA PRO A 74 11.08 10.87 -7.22
C PRO A 74 9.95 9.83 -7.15
N HIS A 75 8.75 10.29 -6.78
CA HIS A 75 7.58 9.42 -6.65
C HIS A 75 7.11 8.93 -8.04
N PRO A 76 6.92 7.61 -8.24
CA PRO A 76 6.39 7.09 -9.49
C PRO A 76 4.93 7.51 -9.70
N TRP A 77 4.61 7.96 -10.92
CA TRP A 77 3.29 8.50 -11.26
C TRP A 77 2.15 7.51 -10.98
N GLY A 78 2.33 6.22 -11.35
CA GLY A 78 1.31 5.19 -11.16
C GLY A 78 0.94 4.97 -9.69
N LEU A 79 1.92 5.05 -8.78
CA LEU A 79 1.68 4.89 -7.34
C LEU A 79 0.80 6.03 -6.80
N LEU A 80 1.05 7.26 -7.24
CA LEU A 80 0.26 8.43 -6.85
C LEU A 80 -1.18 8.32 -7.36
N ILE A 81 -1.37 7.92 -8.62
CA ILE A 81 -2.72 7.76 -9.19
C ILE A 81 -3.52 6.71 -8.44
N THR A 82 -2.95 5.52 -8.18
CA THR A 82 -3.64 4.47 -7.42
C THR A 82 -4.01 4.93 -6.01
N PHE A 83 -3.11 5.66 -5.33
CA PHE A 83 -3.37 6.18 -3.99
C PHE A 83 -4.46 7.27 -3.99
N ILE A 84 -4.43 8.18 -4.95
CA ILE A 84 -5.46 9.21 -5.12
C ILE A 84 -6.82 8.58 -5.44
N GLU A 85 -6.86 7.56 -6.28
CA GLU A 85 -8.11 6.86 -6.63
C GLU A 85 -8.72 6.16 -5.42
N LEU A 86 -7.88 5.55 -4.58
CA LEU A 86 -8.30 4.90 -3.34
C LEU A 86 -8.92 5.88 -2.33
N ILE A 87 -8.37 7.10 -2.22
CA ILE A 87 -8.90 8.14 -1.32
C ILE A 87 -10.13 8.84 -1.91
N LYS A 88 -10.12 9.12 -3.22
CA LYS A 88 -11.18 9.90 -3.87
C LYS A 88 -12.46 9.10 -4.06
N ASN A 89 -12.37 7.79 -4.23
CA ASN A 89 -13.55 6.99 -4.54
C ASN A 89 -14.28 6.56 -3.24
N PRO A 90 -15.49 7.09 -2.97
CA PRO A 90 -16.22 6.84 -1.72
C PRO A 90 -16.68 5.38 -1.58
N ILE A 91 -16.65 4.59 -2.65
CA ILE A 91 -17.02 3.17 -2.64
C ILE A 91 -16.12 2.36 -1.70
N TYR A 92 -14.84 2.72 -1.62
CA TYR A 92 -13.87 2.02 -0.76
C TYR A 92 -13.94 2.45 0.70
N LYS A 93 -14.75 3.47 1.02
CA LYS A 93 -14.95 4.05 2.36
C LYS A 93 -13.66 4.09 3.20
N PHE A 94 -12.57 4.50 2.57
CA PHE A 94 -11.24 4.47 3.17
C PHE A 94 -11.20 5.14 4.56
N TRP A 95 -11.87 6.29 4.68
CA TRP A 95 -11.98 7.08 5.90
C TRP A 95 -12.91 6.49 6.98
N SER A 96 -13.73 5.48 6.67
CA SER A 96 -14.61 4.86 7.68
C SER A 96 -13.98 3.67 8.39
N HIS A 97 -12.77 3.25 8.00
CA HIS A 97 -12.10 2.15 8.64
C HIS A 97 -11.39 2.58 9.92
N GLU A 98 -11.49 1.76 10.99
CA GLU A 98 -10.90 2.06 12.30
C GLU A 98 -9.39 2.31 12.24
N PHE A 99 -8.67 1.69 11.30
CA PHE A 99 -7.22 1.89 11.14
C PHE A 99 -6.82 3.33 10.78
N VAL A 100 -7.72 4.13 10.18
CA VAL A 100 -7.46 5.55 9.88
C VAL A 100 -7.67 6.41 11.14
N HIS A 101 -8.57 6.01 12.03
CA HIS A 101 -8.87 6.72 13.28
C HIS A 101 -7.90 6.40 14.42
N CYS A 102 -7.21 5.26 14.38
CA CYS A 102 -6.19 4.92 15.38
C CYS A 102 -4.88 5.73 15.25
N ALA A 103 -4.64 6.39 14.11
CA ALA A 103 -3.43 7.15 13.85
C ALA A 103 -3.77 8.65 13.61
N PRO A 104 -3.72 9.51 14.66
CA PRO A 104 -3.99 10.96 14.53
C PRO A 104 -2.94 11.73 13.69
N GLU A 105 -2.00 11.03 13.05
CA GLU A 105 -1.01 11.61 12.12
C GLU A 105 -1.54 11.74 10.68
N ILE A 106 -2.68 11.11 10.34
CA ILE A 106 -3.27 11.15 8.99
C ILE A 106 -4.26 12.33 8.82
N GLU A 107 -4.65 12.99 9.93
CA GLU A 107 -5.69 14.04 9.95
C GLU A 107 -5.15 15.49 9.78
N LYS A 108 -3.90 15.68 9.33
CA LYS A 108 -3.30 17.01 9.09
C LYS A 108 -2.99 17.30 7.64
#